data_AF-A0A812ZSI0-F1
#
_entry.id   AF-A0A812ZSI0-F1
#
_cell.length_a   1.000
_cell.length_b   1.000
_cell.length_c   1.000
_cell.angle_alpha   90.00
_cell.angle_beta   90.00
_cell.angle_gamma   90.00
#
_symmetry.space_group_name_H-M   'P 1'
#
loop_
_entity.id
_entity.type
_entity.pdbx_description
1 polymer ?
#
loop_
_entity_poly.entity_id
_entity_poly.type
_entity_poly.pdbx_seq_one_letter_code
_entity_poly.pdbx_strand_id
1 'polypeptide(L)'
;MMPDIALNPSLLGRVRLEKSGHEPRADTADAFVDKDMETLADMLGDSELVERFRSWSMSWKMVRTLRLLAEQAGRCIDYAALGHGFPPQHPVDRLTYREGNHSSFEKSLQRSNESAEAVRKLCKTRPSEDAICSQFVREIGCRPDSIGPVSMDGVLLALENELLLPLRSLNEGRQWMYQTLSKAPLPTAEIDRVVQEITQSVLENKYKFWRYNNPVGQRQLEGLSQNQLDIWQEASCGWVKLESGTIKIHEDEDNELGLFLPYQ
;
A
#
# COMPACT_ATOMS: atom_id res chain seq x y z
N MET A 1 -32.51 27.77 2.72
CA MET A 1 -33.18 26.57 3.26
C MET A 1 -32.53 25.37 2.61
N MET A 2 -31.58 24.76 3.30
CA MET A 2 -31.04 23.45 2.94
C MET A 2 -31.93 22.40 3.62
N PRO A 3 -32.31 21.29 2.96
CA PRO A 3 -33.09 20.25 3.61
C PRO A 3 -32.23 19.45 4.58
N ASP A 4 -32.74 19.25 5.79
CA ASP A 4 -32.16 18.37 6.81
C ASP A 4 -32.17 16.92 6.32
N ILE A 5 -30.99 16.33 6.14
CA ILE A 5 -30.84 14.87 6.00
C ILE A 5 -30.84 14.30 7.42
N ALA A 6 -32.01 13.87 7.87
CA ALA A 6 -32.15 13.10 9.10
C ALA A 6 -31.52 11.71 8.90
N LEU A 7 -30.31 11.52 9.43
CA LEU A 7 -29.71 10.19 9.57
C LEU A 7 -30.54 9.38 10.57
N ASN A 8 -31.09 8.27 10.10
CA ASN A 8 -31.95 7.37 10.87
C ASN A 8 -31.16 6.76 12.06
N PRO A 9 -31.53 7.02 13.32
CA PRO A 9 -30.79 6.55 14.50
C PRO A 9 -30.78 5.02 14.67
N SER A 10 -31.62 4.28 13.93
CA SER A 10 -31.75 2.83 14.06
C SER A 10 -30.65 2.02 13.36
N LEU A 11 -29.77 2.65 12.56
CA LEU A 11 -28.61 2.00 11.94
C LEU A 11 -27.35 2.01 12.84
N LEU A 12 -27.37 2.76 13.94
CA LEU A 12 -26.33 2.72 14.97
C LEU A 12 -26.61 1.58 15.97
N GLY A 13 -26.79 0.37 15.44
CA GLY A 13 -26.62 -0.84 16.25
C GLY A 13 -25.20 -0.81 16.84
N ARG A 14 -25.09 -1.06 18.15
CA ARG A 14 -23.84 -0.94 18.92
C ARG A 14 -22.71 -1.78 18.31
N VAL A 15 -21.96 -1.23 17.36
CA VAL A 15 -20.69 -1.78 16.90
C VAL A 15 -19.68 -1.46 17.98
N ARG A 16 -19.34 -2.47 18.79
CA ARG A 16 -18.24 -2.37 19.73
C ARG A 16 -16.96 -2.60 18.93
N LEU A 17 -16.32 -1.51 18.51
CA LEU A 17 -14.98 -1.54 17.91
C LEU A 17 -13.99 -1.94 19.02
N GLU A 18 -13.70 -3.23 19.14
CA GLU A 18 -12.59 -3.70 19.94
C GLU A 18 -11.30 -3.52 19.14
N LYS A 19 -10.37 -2.73 19.70
CA LYS A 19 -9.04 -2.47 19.13
C LYS A 19 -8.32 -3.79 18.85
N SER A 20 -8.20 -4.18 17.58
CA SER A 20 -7.28 -5.26 17.19
C SER A 20 -5.89 -4.69 16.93
N GLY A 21 -5.21 -4.25 17.98
CA GLY A 21 -3.77 -4.41 18.05
C GLY A 21 -3.50 -5.90 18.28
N HIS A 22 -3.73 -6.73 17.26
CA HIS A 22 -3.60 -8.18 17.40
C HIS A 22 -2.29 -8.62 16.78
N GLU A 23 -1.29 -8.84 17.64
CA GLU A 23 -0.50 -10.06 17.45
C GLU A 23 -1.51 -11.22 17.39
N PRO A 24 -1.53 -12.01 16.30
CA PRO A 24 -2.41 -13.16 16.24
C PRO A 24 -2.12 -14.06 17.45
N ARG A 25 -3.15 -14.67 18.04
CA ARG A 25 -2.96 -15.74 19.04
C ARG A 25 -1.96 -16.74 18.46
N ALA A 26 -0.98 -17.20 19.25
CA ALA A 26 0.15 -18.02 18.78
C ALA A 26 -0.29 -19.14 17.82
N ASP A 27 -1.37 -19.84 18.17
CA ASP A 27 -1.95 -20.96 17.42
C ASP A 27 -2.58 -20.55 16.07
N THR A 28 -3.01 -19.30 15.91
CA THR A 28 -3.47 -18.74 14.62
C THR A 28 -2.34 -18.07 13.85
N ALA A 29 -1.34 -17.51 14.55
CA ALA A 29 -0.19 -16.86 13.95
C ALA A 29 0.60 -17.85 13.08
N ASP A 30 0.87 -19.04 13.62
CA ASP A 30 1.65 -20.06 12.94
C ASP A 30 0.96 -20.55 11.64
N ALA A 31 -0.37 -20.73 11.68
CA ALA A 31 -1.15 -21.13 10.49
C ALA A 31 -1.17 -20.05 9.39
N PHE A 32 -1.18 -18.76 9.77
CA PHE A 32 -1.05 -17.68 8.80
C PHE A 32 0.35 -17.61 8.17
N VAL A 33 1.39 -17.89 8.97
CA VAL A 33 2.79 -17.90 8.51
C VAL A 33 3.05 -19.04 7.56
N ASP A 34 2.58 -20.25 7.86
CA ASP A 34 2.71 -21.40 6.96
C ASP A 34 2.06 -21.13 5.60
N LYS A 35 0.84 -20.58 5.58
CA LYS A 35 0.17 -20.20 4.34
C LYS A 35 0.95 -19.13 3.56
N ASP A 36 1.49 -18.12 4.24
CA ASP A 36 2.29 -17.07 3.59
C ASP A 36 3.60 -17.64 3.02
N MET A 37 4.24 -18.61 3.70
CA MET A 37 5.43 -19.31 3.21
C MET A 37 5.12 -20.18 1.98
N GLU A 38 4.06 -20.97 2.03
CA GLU A 38 3.61 -21.83 0.91
C GLU A 38 3.27 -20.97 -0.31
N THR A 39 2.49 -19.91 -0.12
CA THR A 39 2.12 -18.99 -1.20
C THR A 39 3.36 -18.34 -1.83
N LEU A 40 4.32 -17.90 -1.01
CA LEU A 40 5.58 -17.33 -1.51
C LEU A 40 6.41 -18.38 -2.27
N ALA A 41 6.50 -19.60 -1.75
CA ALA A 41 7.22 -20.71 -2.39
C ALA A 41 6.65 -21.01 -3.79
N ASP A 42 5.33 -21.08 -3.92
CA ASP A 42 4.63 -21.30 -5.18
C ASP A 42 4.89 -20.17 -6.18
N MET A 43 4.76 -18.91 -5.74
CA MET A 43 4.98 -17.74 -6.59
C MET A 43 6.43 -17.64 -7.10
N LEU A 44 7.39 -18.03 -6.25
CA LEU A 44 8.79 -18.08 -6.63
C LEU A 44 9.18 -19.39 -7.33
N GLY A 45 8.31 -20.41 -7.38
CA GLY A 45 8.66 -21.73 -7.88
C GLY A 45 9.85 -22.36 -7.15
N ASP A 46 9.89 -22.21 -5.82
CA ASP A 46 10.98 -22.68 -4.95
C ASP A 46 10.42 -23.58 -3.85
N SER A 47 10.29 -24.87 -4.15
CA SER A 47 9.70 -25.86 -3.25
C SER A 47 10.46 -26.08 -1.95
N GLU A 48 11.73 -25.66 -1.88
CA GLU A 48 12.56 -25.79 -0.66
C GLU A 48 12.45 -24.55 0.24
N LEU A 49 11.79 -23.48 -0.20
CA LEU A 49 11.73 -22.20 0.52
C LEU A 49 11.13 -22.35 1.92
N VAL A 50 10.05 -23.14 2.06
CA VAL A 50 9.37 -23.35 3.35
C VAL A 50 10.32 -23.93 4.40
N GLU A 51 11.04 -25.00 4.04
CA GLU A 51 12.00 -25.65 4.94
C GLU A 51 13.18 -24.74 5.26
N ARG A 52 13.69 -23.96 4.29
CA ARG A 52 14.72 -22.96 4.56
C ARG A 52 14.25 -21.91 5.54
N PHE A 53 13.05 -21.35 5.36
CA PHE A 53 12.51 -20.30 6.23
C PHE A 53 12.25 -20.79 7.65
N ARG A 54 11.76 -22.03 7.80
CA ARG A 54 11.64 -22.71 9.11
C ARG A 54 13.00 -22.87 9.79
N SER A 55 14.03 -23.31 9.04
CA SER A 55 15.39 -23.48 9.58
C SER A 55 16.02 -22.16 10.05
N TRP A 56 15.65 -21.04 9.42
CA TRP A 56 16.12 -19.70 9.79
C TRP A 56 15.29 -19.05 10.89
N SER A 57 14.18 -19.69 11.29
CA SER A 57 13.19 -19.13 12.22
C SER A 57 12.78 -17.71 11.81
N MET A 58 12.40 -17.56 10.53
CA MET A 58 11.94 -16.28 9.98
C MET A 58 10.73 -15.77 10.76
N SER A 59 10.72 -14.48 11.10
CA SER A 59 9.56 -13.88 11.78
C SER A 59 8.37 -13.81 10.83
N TRP A 60 7.16 -13.94 11.38
CA TRP A 60 5.91 -13.84 10.61
C TRP A 60 5.85 -12.56 9.77
N LYS A 61 6.35 -11.45 10.35
CA LYS A 61 6.40 -10.13 9.73
C LYS A 61 7.24 -10.17 8.45
N MET A 62 8.44 -10.74 8.51
CA MET A 62 9.33 -10.84 7.36
C MET A 62 8.75 -11.75 6.27
N VAL A 63 8.17 -12.89 6.64
CA VAL A 63 7.54 -13.82 5.70
C VAL A 63 6.39 -13.12 4.96
N ARG A 64 5.50 -12.47 5.71
CA ARG A 64 4.35 -11.76 5.15
C ARG A 64 4.77 -10.60 4.25
N THR A 65 5.76 -9.82 4.67
CA THR A 65 6.34 -8.74 3.86
C THR A 65 6.91 -9.28 2.55
N LEU A 66 7.70 -10.36 2.59
CA LEU A 66 8.28 -10.97 1.38
C LEU A 66 7.21 -11.50 0.43
N ARG A 67 6.17 -12.15 0.96
CA ARG A 67 5.03 -12.65 0.18
C ARG A 67 4.26 -11.52 -0.50
N LEU A 68 3.89 -10.48 0.25
CA LEU A 68 3.21 -9.31 -0.31
C LEU A 68 4.09 -8.57 -1.34
N LEU A 69 5.39 -8.45 -1.04
CA LEU A 69 6.34 -7.83 -1.94
C LEU A 69 6.42 -8.62 -3.25
N ALA A 70 6.59 -9.95 -3.20
CA ALA A 70 6.57 -10.81 -4.38
C ALA A 70 5.28 -10.64 -5.20
N GLU A 71 4.14 -10.54 -4.53
CA GLU A 71 2.82 -10.45 -5.17
C GLU A 71 2.67 -9.16 -5.95
N GLN A 72 2.96 -8.03 -5.31
CA GLN A 72 2.83 -6.72 -5.93
C GLN A 72 3.94 -6.45 -6.93
N ALA A 73 5.16 -6.95 -6.66
CA ALA A 73 6.30 -6.80 -7.55
C ALA A 73 6.13 -7.63 -8.84
N GLY A 74 5.42 -8.76 -8.78
CA GLY A 74 5.06 -9.55 -9.97
C GLY A 74 4.02 -8.88 -10.88
N ARG A 75 3.34 -7.83 -10.38
CA ARG A 75 2.37 -7.02 -11.13
C ARG A 75 2.87 -5.58 -11.24
N CYS A 76 4.09 -5.40 -11.73
CA CYS A 76 4.71 -4.09 -11.81
C CYS A 76 4.32 -3.33 -13.08
N ILE A 77 4.22 -2.01 -12.93
CA ILE A 77 4.14 -1.06 -14.04
C ILE A 77 5.42 -0.22 -14.03
N ASP A 78 6.04 -0.05 -15.20
CA ASP A 78 7.22 0.80 -15.39
C ASP A 78 6.76 2.20 -15.83
N TYR A 79 6.49 3.07 -14.85
CA TYR A 79 5.97 4.41 -15.13
C TYR A 79 7.02 5.31 -15.76
N ALA A 80 8.31 5.04 -15.48
CA ALA A 80 9.42 5.74 -16.11
C ALA A 80 9.48 5.45 -17.62
N ALA A 81 9.31 4.19 -18.03
CA ALA A 81 9.32 3.78 -19.43
C ALA A 81 8.04 4.16 -20.19
N LEU A 82 6.88 4.14 -19.54
CA LEU A 82 5.59 4.46 -20.18
C LEU A 82 5.44 5.95 -20.55
N GLY A 83 6.15 6.84 -19.84
CA GLY A 83 6.26 8.26 -20.19
C GLY A 83 5.00 9.10 -19.96
N HIS A 84 4.95 10.28 -20.59
CA HIS A 84 3.89 11.28 -20.39
C HIS A 84 2.61 10.93 -21.17
N GLY A 85 1.56 10.55 -20.44
CA GLY A 85 0.24 10.31 -21.03
C GLY A 85 -0.66 9.50 -20.09
N PHE A 86 -1.29 10.19 -19.14
CA PHE A 86 -2.37 9.64 -18.31
C PHE A 86 -3.74 9.44 -19.03
N PRO A 87 -3.85 9.11 -20.34
CA PRO A 87 -5.10 8.50 -20.85
C PRO A 87 -4.92 7.31 -21.82
N PRO A 88 -5.93 6.46 -22.07
CA PRO A 88 -6.66 5.57 -21.14
C PRO A 88 -5.85 4.29 -20.80
N GLN A 89 -4.53 4.29 -21.00
CA GLN A 89 -3.69 3.08 -20.94
C GLN A 89 -3.18 2.76 -19.51
N HIS A 90 -3.99 3.03 -18.49
CA HIS A 90 -3.64 2.72 -17.12
C HIS A 90 -4.86 2.17 -16.38
N PRO A 91 -4.69 1.17 -15.49
CA PRO A 91 -5.73 0.88 -14.50
C PRO A 91 -6.11 2.17 -13.77
N VAL A 92 -7.40 2.52 -13.82
CA VAL A 92 -7.96 3.72 -13.16
C VAL A 92 -8.59 3.39 -11.82
N ASP A 93 -8.74 2.11 -11.52
CA ASP A 93 -9.31 1.58 -10.29
C ASP A 93 -8.50 0.38 -9.81
N ARG A 94 -8.62 0.10 -8.51
CA ARG A 94 -7.89 -0.95 -7.79
C ARG A 94 -8.21 -2.37 -8.30
N LEU A 95 -9.43 -2.62 -8.77
CA LEU A 95 -9.82 -3.95 -9.26
C LEU A 95 -9.09 -4.27 -10.56
N THR A 96 -9.08 -3.33 -11.51
CA THR A 96 -8.31 -3.43 -12.76
C THR A 96 -6.81 -3.63 -12.48
N TYR A 97 -6.27 -2.99 -11.43
CA TYR A 97 -4.90 -3.23 -10.98
C TYR A 97 -4.70 -4.66 -10.48
N ARG A 98 -5.61 -5.15 -9.63
CA ARG A 98 -5.52 -6.50 -9.05
C ARG A 98 -5.64 -7.58 -10.10
N GLU A 99 -6.50 -7.39 -11.09
CA GLU A 99 -6.70 -8.32 -12.20
C GLU A 99 -5.47 -8.45 -13.09
N GLY A 100 -4.64 -7.40 -13.21
CA GLY A 100 -3.39 -7.46 -13.97
C GLY A 100 -3.57 -7.59 -15.48
N ASN A 101 -4.81 -7.43 -15.99
CA ASN A 101 -5.16 -7.67 -17.40
C ASN A 101 -5.00 -6.44 -18.30
N HIS A 102 -4.52 -5.33 -17.75
CA HIS A 102 -4.36 -4.08 -18.48
C HIS A 102 -3.06 -4.08 -19.32
N SER A 103 -3.09 -3.48 -20.53
CA SER A 103 -1.94 -3.45 -21.46
C SER A 103 -0.66 -2.81 -20.90
N SER A 104 -0.76 -2.05 -19.81
CA SER A 104 0.39 -1.45 -19.10
C SER A 104 1.26 -2.51 -18.43
N PHE A 105 0.67 -3.62 -17.98
CA PHE A 105 1.42 -4.74 -17.40
C PHE A 105 2.20 -5.49 -18.47
N GLU A 106 1.62 -5.71 -19.65
CA GLU A 106 2.31 -6.32 -20.80
C GLU A 106 3.54 -5.50 -21.22
N LYS A 107 3.38 -4.17 -21.31
CA LYS A 107 4.49 -3.24 -21.62
C LYS A 107 5.57 -3.19 -20.54
N SER A 108 5.25 -3.65 -19.33
CA SER A 108 6.12 -3.65 -18.16
C SER A 108 6.60 -5.06 -17.79
N LEU A 109 6.46 -6.03 -18.69
CA LEU A 109 6.81 -7.43 -18.42
C LEU A 109 8.28 -7.59 -18.04
N GLN A 110 9.18 -6.88 -18.72
CA GLN A 110 10.61 -6.90 -18.38
C GLN A 110 10.82 -6.46 -16.92
N ARG A 111 10.24 -5.33 -16.53
CA ARG A 111 10.32 -4.80 -15.17
C ARG A 111 9.74 -5.78 -14.15
N SER A 112 8.58 -6.36 -14.43
CA SER A 112 7.95 -7.36 -13.56
C SER A 112 8.83 -8.61 -13.37
N ASN A 113 9.49 -9.08 -14.43
CA ASN A 113 10.44 -10.20 -14.34
C ASN A 113 11.68 -9.84 -13.51
N GLU A 114 12.24 -8.64 -13.70
CA GLU A 114 13.37 -8.15 -12.92
C GLU A 114 13.03 -8.03 -11.43
N SER A 115 11.86 -7.49 -11.12
CA SER A 115 11.32 -7.35 -9.76
C SER A 115 11.08 -8.72 -9.10
N ALA A 116 10.47 -9.67 -9.80
CA ALA A 116 10.27 -11.04 -9.31
C ALA A 116 11.61 -11.76 -9.05
N GLU A 117 12.59 -11.62 -9.94
CA GLU A 117 13.91 -12.20 -9.76
C GLU A 117 14.67 -11.57 -8.60
N ALA A 118 14.49 -10.27 -8.35
CA ALA A 118 15.10 -9.60 -7.19
C ALA A 118 14.58 -10.16 -5.87
N VAL A 119 13.25 -10.37 -5.75
CA VAL A 119 12.65 -11.02 -4.57
C VAL A 119 13.09 -12.47 -4.45
N ARG A 120 13.17 -13.21 -5.57
CA ARG A 120 13.70 -14.58 -5.60
C ARG A 120 15.12 -14.64 -5.05
N LYS A 121 16.01 -13.76 -5.51
CA LYS A 121 17.40 -13.66 -5.04
C LYS A 121 17.46 -13.37 -3.55
N LEU A 122 16.61 -12.48 -3.06
CA LEU A 122 16.53 -12.13 -1.64
C LEU A 122 16.15 -13.35 -0.78
N CYS A 123 15.34 -14.27 -1.29
CA CYS A 123 14.90 -15.48 -0.57
C CYS A 123 15.85 -16.68 -0.69
N LYS A 124 16.94 -16.58 -1.48
CA LYS A 124 17.97 -17.64 -1.61
C LYS A 124 18.90 -17.69 -0.41
N THR A 125 19.12 -16.57 0.25
CA THR A 125 19.86 -16.45 1.51
C THR A 125 18.92 -15.95 2.59
N ARG A 126 19.32 -16.05 3.87
CA ARG A 126 18.54 -15.48 4.96
C ARG A 126 18.52 -13.96 4.83
N PRO A 127 17.38 -13.33 4.46
CA PRO A 127 17.36 -11.89 4.27
C PRO A 127 17.31 -11.19 5.63
N SER A 128 17.92 -10.00 5.74
CA SER A 128 17.71 -9.12 6.88
C SER A 128 16.49 -8.21 6.66
N GLU A 129 15.96 -7.61 7.72
CA GLU A 129 14.89 -6.60 7.59
C GLU A 129 15.33 -5.44 6.70
N ASP A 130 16.56 -4.95 6.87
CA ASP A 130 17.13 -3.87 6.05
C ASP A 130 17.19 -4.23 4.57
N ALA A 131 17.49 -5.49 4.23
CA ALA A 131 17.53 -5.95 2.84
C ALA A 131 16.12 -5.98 2.22
N ILE A 132 15.11 -6.40 2.98
CA ILE A 132 13.71 -6.37 2.56
C ILE A 132 13.22 -4.93 2.37
N CYS A 133 13.48 -4.06 3.34
CA CYS A 133 13.16 -2.64 3.26
C CYS A 133 13.85 -1.98 2.06
N SER A 134 15.14 -2.26 1.86
CA SER A 134 15.90 -1.74 0.72
C SER A 134 15.34 -2.22 -0.62
N GLN A 135 14.86 -3.48 -0.69
CA GLN A 135 14.21 -3.98 -1.89
C GLN A 135 12.89 -3.24 -2.14
N PHE A 136 12.04 -3.06 -1.12
CA PHE A 136 10.80 -2.28 -1.26
C PHE A 136 11.07 -0.84 -1.74
N VAL A 137 12.09 -0.16 -1.19
CA VAL A 137 12.46 1.20 -1.61
C VAL A 137 12.84 1.25 -3.09
N ARG A 138 13.57 0.24 -3.59
CA ARG A 138 13.89 0.12 -5.03
C ARG A 138 12.63 -0.14 -5.85
N GLU A 139 11.73 -0.98 -5.36
CA GLU A 139 10.46 -1.28 -6.04
C GLU A 139 9.52 -0.07 -6.09
N ILE A 140 9.63 0.93 -5.22
CA ILE A 140 8.83 2.15 -5.35
C ILE A 140 9.53 3.24 -6.18
N GLY A 141 10.59 2.91 -6.92
CA GLY A 141 11.29 3.83 -7.82
C GLY A 141 12.26 4.79 -7.13
N CYS A 142 12.61 4.53 -5.86
CA CYS A 142 13.56 5.33 -5.10
C CYS A 142 14.94 4.67 -5.02
N ARG A 143 15.97 5.48 -4.75
CA ARG A 143 17.27 4.95 -4.37
C ARG A 143 17.34 4.81 -2.84
N PRO A 144 17.78 3.66 -2.28
CA PRO A 144 17.85 3.48 -0.83
C PRO A 144 18.65 4.54 -0.08
N ASP A 145 19.69 5.10 -0.70
CA ASP A 145 20.54 6.17 -0.16
C ASP A 145 19.90 7.57 -0.23
N SER A 146 18.82 7.74 -0.99
CA SER A 146 18.09 9.01 -1.16
C SER A 146 16.91 9.20 -0.22
N ILE A 147 16.60 8.17 0.58
CA ILE A 147 15.45 8.10 1.47
C ILE A 147 15.94 8.08 2.92
N GLY A 148 15.16 8.68 3.82
CA GLY A 148 15.46 8.71 5.25
C GLY A 148 15.24 7.35 5.92
N PRO A 149 14.98 7.32 7.24
CA PRO A 149 14.70 6.08 7.96
C PRO A 149 13.56 5.26 7.33
N VAL A 150 13.75 3.95 7.21
CA VAL A 150 12.74 3.01 6.72
C VAL A 150 12.49 1.96 7.79
N SER A 151 11.23 1.71 8.11
CA SER A 151 10.85 0.72 9.11
C SER A 151 10.18 -0.49 8.46
N MET A 152 10.44 -1.69 9.00
CA MET A 152 9.75 -2.91 8.55
C MET A 152 8.23 -2.80 8.74
N ASP A 153 7.76 -2.12 9.80
CA ASP A 153 6.34 -1.87 10.04
C ASP A 153 5.71 -0.95 8.99
N GLY A 154 6.41 0.12 8.62
CA GLY A 154 5.96 1.00 7.55
C GLY A 154 5.89 0.28 6.20
N VAL A 155 6.88 -0.55 5.89
CA VAL A 155 6.90 -1.36 4.66
C VAL A 155 5.77 -2.40 4.65
N LEU A 156 5.60 -3.15 5.74
CA LEU A 156 4.51 -4.13 5.84
C LEU A 156 3.15 -3.44 5.70
N LEU A 157 2.91 -2.34 6.43
CA LEU A 157 1.65 -1.61 6.34
C LEU A 157 1.41 -1.06 4.94
N ALA A 158 2.43 -0.54 4.27
CA ALA A 158 2.34 -0.07 2.90
C ALA A 158 1.92 -1.19 1.94
N LEU A 159 2.53 -2.36 2.10
CA LEU A 159 2.19 -3.54 1.31
C LEU A 159 0.79 -4.07 1.63
N GLU A 160 0.37 -4.13 2.88
CA GLU A 160 -0.99 -4.54 3.26
C GLU A 160 -2.08 -3.60 2.71
N ASN A 161 -1.73 -2.34 2.47
CA ASN A 161 -2.57 -1.33 1.84
C ASN A 161 -2.33 -1.19 0.32
N GLU A 162 -1.57 -2.10 -0.30
CA GLU A 162 -1.29 -2.13 -1.74
C GLU A 162 -0.65 -0.84 -2.29
N LEU A 163 0.17 -0.16 -1.47
CA LEU A 163 0.78 1.13 -1.81
C LEU A 163 2.03 1.03 -2.69
N LEU A 164 2.50 -0.17 -3.06
CA LEU A 164 3.72 -0.32 -3.89
C LEU A 164 3.58 0.43 -5.22
N LEU A 165 2.49 0.16 -5.96
CA LEU A 165 2.25 0.79 -7.27
C LEU A 165 1.92 2.28 -7.17
N PRO A 166 1.05 2.74 -6.25
CA PRO A 166 0.85 4.17 -6.01
C PRO A 166 2.13 4.93 -5.66
N LEU A 167 2.99 4.37 -4.81
CA LEU A 167 4.26 5.02 -4.48
C LEU A 167 5.22 5.02 -5.67
N ARG A 168 5.28 3.92 -6.43
CA ARG A 168 6.08 3.88 -7.66
C ARG A 168 5.64 4.93 -8.66
N SER A 169 4.33 5.03 -8.93
CA SER A 169 3.80 6.00 -9.89
C SER A 169 4.13 7.44 -9.48
N LEU A 170 4.06 7.74 -8.19
CA LEU A 170 4.39 9.04 -7.64
C LEU A 170 5.88 9.37 -7.76
N ASN A 171 6.76 8.40 -7.52
CA ASN A 171 8.21 8.60 -7.55
C ASN A 171 8.77 8.61 -8.99
N GLU A 172 8.38 7.66 -9.84
CA GLU A 172 8.84 7.55 -11.23
C GLU A 172 8.14 8.59 -12.13
N GLY A 173 6.87 8.89 -11.87
CA GLY A 173 6.07 9.85 -12.64
C GLY A 173 6.29 11.31 -12.24
N ARG A 174 7.21 11.61 -11.32
CA ARG A 174 7.34 12.95 -10.74
C ARG A 174 7.64 14.06 -11.72
N GLN A 175 8.53 13.78 -12.66
CA GLN A 175 8.90 14.71 -13.74
C GLN A 175 7.68 15.18 -14.57
N TRP A 176 6.62 14.37 -14.57
CA TRP A 176 5.39 14.62 -15.28
C TRP A 176 4.40 15.49 -14.49
N MET A 177 4.66 15.76 -13.21
CA MET A 177 3.86 16.67 -12.39
C MET A 177 4.31 18.13 -12.49
N TYR A 178 5.43 18.41 -13.17
CA TYR A 178 6.05 19.74 -13.22
C TYR A 178 5.34 20.74 -14.14
N GLN A 179 4.28 20.31 -14.82
CA GLN A 179 3.50 21.16 -15.72
C GLN A 179 2.01 20.81 -15.61
N THR A 180 1.17 21.82 -15.78
CA THR A 180 -0.28 21.65 -15.94
C THR A 180 -0.63 21.06 -17.32
N LEU A 181 -1.89 20.68 -17.52
CA LEU A 181 -2.39 20.23 -18.83
C LEU A 181 -2.22 21.29 -19.95
N SER A 182 -2.23 22.57 -19.60
CA SER A 182 -1.97 23.67 -20.54
C SER A 182 -0.47 23.95 -20.74
N LYS A 183 0.40 23.08 -20.21
CA LYS A 183 1.86 23.18 -20.22
C LYS A 183 2.42 24.36 -19.40
N ALA A 184 1.60 24.99 -18.56
CA ALA A 184 2.08 25.99 -17.62
C ALA A 184 2.96 25.30 -16.56
N PRO A 185 4.17 25.84 -16.25
CA PRO A 185 5.07 25.23 -15.29
C PRO A 185 4.52 25.30 -13.87
N LEU A 186 4.80 24.27 -13.07
CA LEU A 186 4.50 24.19 -11.65
C LEU A 186 5.79 24.27 -10.81
N PRO A 187 5.71 24.62 -9.51
CA PRO A 187 6.88 24.71 -8.64
C PRO A 187 7.55 23.34 -8.40
N THR A 188 8.55 23.00 -9.22
CA THR A 188 9.21 21.69 -9.21
C THR A 188 9.79 21.31 -7.84
N ALA A 189 10.52 22.23 -7.21
CA ALA A 189 11.11 22.01 -5.89
C ALA A 189 10.07 21.70 -4.80
N GLU A 190 8.88 22.32 -4.88
CA GLU A 190 7.80 22.05 -3.93
C GLU A 190 7.16 20.69 -4.17
N ILE A 191 6.94 20.32 -5.44
CA ILE A 191 6.45 18.99 -5.81
C ILE A 191 7.43 17.92 -5.34
N ASP A 192 8.72 18.11 -5.59
CA ASP A 192 9.78 17.20 -5.16
C ASP A 192 9.77 16.97 -3.66
N ARG A 193 9.68 18.07 -2.90
CA ARG A 193 9.59 18.03 -1.44
C ARG A 193 8.36 17.26 -0.98
N VAL A 194 7.18 17.57 -1.53
CA VAL A 194 5.92 16.94 -1.11
C VAL A 194 5.90 15.45 -1.44
N VAL A 195 6.39 15.05 -2.61
CA VAL A 195 6.48 13.62 -2.96
C VAL A 195 7.45 12.90 -2.00
N GLN A 196 8.59 13.51 -1.69
CA GLN A 196 9.52 12.94 -0.72
C GLN A 196 8.90 12.83 0.67
N GLU A 197 8.16 13.84 1.14
CA GLU A 197 7.46 13.82 2.43
C GLU A 197 6.40 12.73 2.51
N ILE A 198 5.61 12.53 1.44
CA ILE A 198 4.62 11.46 1.35
C ILE A 198 5.31 10.10 1.46
N THR A 199 6.31 9.86 0.60
CA THR A 199 7.06 8.59 0.57
C THR A 199 7.70 8.30 1.92
N GLN A 200 8.38 9.30 2.51
CA GLN A 200 9.02 9.15 3.81
C GLN A 200 8.00 8.85 4.93
N SER A 201 6.88 9.56 4.93
CA SER A 201 5.82 9.35 5.93
C SER A 201 5.23 7.95 5.85
N VAL A 202 5.10 7.35 4.67
CA VAL A 202 4.66 5.95 4.53
C VAL A 202 5.72 5.00 5.10
N LEU A 203 6.99 5.17 4.72
CA LEU A 203 8.08 4.27 5.13
C LEU A 203 8.38 4.33 6.65
N GLU A 204 8.10 5.45 7.29
CA GLU A 204 8.21 5.63 8.75
C GLU A 204 6.95 5.21 9.53
N ASN A 205 5.90 4.72 8.85
CA ASN A 205 4.59 4.47 9.47
C ASN A 205 3.97 5.73 10.14
N LYS A 206 4.15 6.88 9.49
CA LYS A 206 3.63 8.20 9.91
C LYS A 206 2.66 8.82 8.91
N TYR A 207 2.27 8.09 7.86
CA TYR A 207 1.44 8.62 6.79
C TYR A 207 0.09 9.15 7.30
N LYS A 208 -0.58 8.41 8.19
CA LYS A 208 -1.82 8.88 8.85
C LYS A 208 -1.62 10.24 9.52
N PHE A 209 -0.53 10.40 10.27
CA PHE A 209 -0.21 11.67 10.92
C PHE A 209 0.02 12.78 9.87
N TRP A 210 0.83 12.51 8.84
CA TRP A 210 1.07 13.47 7.76
C TRP A 210 -0.23 13.89 7.04
N ARG A 211 -1.09 12.91 6.71
CA ARG A 211 -2.33 13.10 5.94
C ARG A 211 -3.32 14.05 6.59
N TYR A 212 -3.40 14.01 7.93
CA TYR A 212 -4.37 14.78 8.69
C TYR A 212 -3.80 16.02 9.38
N ASN A 213 -2.47 16.18 9.43
CA ASN A 213 -1.83 17.36 10.03
C ASN A 213 -1.27 18.36 9.01
N ASN A 214 -1.26 18.04 7.72
CA ASN A 214 -0.88 19.03 6.70
C ASN A 214 -2.02 20.04 6.45
N PRO A 215 -1.72 21.26 5.96
CA PRO A 215 -2.73 22.33 5.80
C PRO A 215 -3.88 22.00 4.85
N VAL A 216 -3.70 21.08 3.91
CA VAL A 216 -4.77 20.63 2.99
C VAL A 216 -5.65 19.60 3.68
N GLY A 217 -5.03 18.65 4.39
CA GLY A 217 -5.74 17.65 5.19
C GLY A 217 -6.57 18.28 6.30
N GLN A 218 -6.01 19.23 7.05
CA GLN A 218 -6.76 19.97 8.08
C GLN A 218 -7.99 20.68 7.50
N ARG A 219 -7.85 21.32 6.33
CA ARG A 219 -8.97 21.95 5.62
C ARG A 219 -10.05 20.95 5.21
N GLN A 220 -9.69 19.73 4.82
CA GLN A 220 -10.67 18.69 4.49
C GLN A 220 -11.43 18.16 5.72
N LEU A 221 -10.86 18.34 6.91
CA LEU A 221 -11.45 17.93 8.17
C LEU A 221 -12.27 19.06 8.84
N GLU A 222 -12.26 20.27 8.27
CA GLU A 222 -13.02 21.41 8.80
C GLU A 222 -14.53 21.10 8.82
N GLY A 223 -15.17 21.44 9.95
CA GLY A 223 -16.60 21.21 10.14
C GLY A 223 -16.99 19.81 10.63
N LEU A 224 -16.04 18.88 10.76
CA LEU A 224 -16.28 17.57 11.37
C LEU A 224 -16.24 17.65 12.90
N SER A 225 -17.14 16.93 13.56
CA SER A 225 -17.11 16.72 15.01
C SER A 225 -15.98 15.76 15.40
N GLN A 226 -15.57 15.77 16.67
CA GLN A 226 -14.52 14.85 17.16
C GLN A 226 -14.84 13.38 16.90
N ASN A 227 -16.10 12.95 17.10
CA ASN A 227 -16.51 11.57 16.77
C ASN A 227 -16.36 11.25 15.29
N GLN A 228 -16.67 12.19 14.39
CA GLN A 228 -16.48 12.00 12.96
C GLN A 228 -14.99 11.96 12.61
N LEU A 229 -14.18 12.81 13.23
CA LEU A 229 -12.72 12.79 13.06
C LEU A 229 -12.14 11.45 13.50
N ASP A 230 -12.58 10.91 14.62
CA ASP A 230 -12.08 9.62 15.13
C ASP A 230 -12.38 8.49 14.13
N ILE A 231 -13.60 8.45 13.56
CA ILE A 231 -13.99 7.48 12.52
C ILE A 231 -13.20 7.70 11.23
N TRP A 232 -13.10 8.95 10.74
CA TRP A 232 -12.37 9.27 9.51
C TRP A 232 -10.87 8.98 9.61
N GLN A 233 -10.32 9.07 10.81
CA GLN A 233 -8.92 8.77 11.06
C GLN A 233 -8.68 7.28 11.35
N GLU A 234 -9.69 6.46 11.58
CA GLU A 234 -9.50 5.01 11.69
C GLU A 234 -8.90 4.45 10.39
N ALA A 235 -7.99 3.48 10.53
CA ALA A 235 -7.33 2.90 9.36
C ALA A 235 -8.38 2.15 8.52
N SER A 236 -8.50 2.52 7.25
CA SER A 236 -9.45 1.95 6.30
C SER A 236 -9.31 0.44 6.04
N CYS A 237 -8.27 -0.20 6.59
CA CYS A 237 -8.12 -1.65 6.63
C CYS A 237 -8.37 -2.17 8.05
N GLY A 238 -9.64 -2.25 8.44
CA GLY A 238 -10.06 -2.80 9.72
C GLY A 238 -10.51 -4.26 9.59
N TRP A 239 -10.08 -5.14 10.49
CA TRP A 239 -10.79 -6.40 10.70
C TRP A 239 -11.94 -6.15 11.66
N VAL A 240 -13.18 -6.30 11.20
CA VAL A 240 -14.36 -6.20 12.05
C VAL A 240 -14.81 -7.59 12.46
N LYS A 241 -14.89 -7.77 13.77
CA LYS A 241 -15.35 -9.01 14.38
C LYS A 241 -16.88 -8.97 14.46
N LEU A 242 -17.54 -9.81 13.68
CA LEU A 242 -18.97 -10.05 13.75
C LEU A 242 -19.25 -11.33 14.56
N GLU A 243 -20.50 -11.52 14.98
CA GLU A 243 -20.93 -12.77 15.63
C GLU A 243 -20.72 -14.02 14.75
N SER A 244 -20.71 -13.84 13.42
CA SER A 244 -20.49 -14.89 12.42
C SER A 244 -19.02 -15.15 12.06
N GLY A 245 -18.08 -14.34 12.57
CA GLY A 245 -16.65 -14.43 12.24
C GLY A 245 -15.99 -13.07 12.06
N THR A 246 -14.69 -13.06 11.77
CA THR A 246 -13.95 -11.83 11.50
C THR A 246 -13.99 -11.52 10.01
N ILE A 247 -14.55 -10.37 9.62
CA ILE A 247 -14.55 -9.88 8.25
C ILE A 247 -13.48 -8.81 8.12
N LYS A 248 -12.66 -8.90 7.07
CA LYS A 248 -11.75 -7.81 6.69
C LYS A 248 -12.57 -6.76 5.96
N ILE A 249 -12.72 -5.58 6.55
CA ILE A 249 -13.26 -4.43 5.83
C ILE A 249 -12.13 -3.91 4.94
N HIS A 250 -12.38 -4.01 3.64
CA HIS A 250 -11.68 -3.28 2.61
C HIS A 250 -12.68 -2.26 2.05
N GLU A 251 -12.22 -1.04 1.74
CA GLU A 251 -12.96 0.01 0.99
C GLU A 251 -13.29 -0.44 -0.45
N ASP A 252 -13.89 -1.61 -0.64
CA ASP A 252 -14.07 -2.27 -1.93
C ASP A 252 -15.55 -2.64 -2.20
N GLU A 253 -16.53 -2.09 -1.45
CA GLU A 253 -17.93 -2.09 -1.93
C GLU A 253 -18.12 -0.98 -2.97
N ASP A 254 -18.94 -1.21 -3.99
CA ASP A 254 -19.25 -0.30 -5.12
C ASP A 254 -19.68 1.13 -4.68
N ASN A 255 -19.94 1.34 -3.38
CA ASN A 255 -20.42 2.59 -2.79
C ASN A 255 -19.50 3.18 -1.69
N GLU A 256 -18.32 2.59 -1.42
CA GLU A 256 -17.38 3.13 -0.45
C GLU A 256 -16.28 3.96 -1.12
N LEU A 257 -16.03 5.15 -0.56
CA LEU A 257 -15.08 6.14 -1.04
C LEU A 257 -13.64 5.62 -0.88
N GLY A 258 -13.18 4.84 -1.86
CA GLY A 258 -11.76 4.58 -2.03
C GLY A 258 -11.01 5.91 -2.14
N LEU A 259 -9.86 6.02 -1.46
CA LEU A 259 -8.92 7.13 -1.57
C LEU A 259 -8.40 7.29 -3.02
N PHE A 260 -9.22 7.87 -3.88
CA PHE A 260 -8.82 8.43 -5.15
C PHE A 260 -8.99 9.94 -5.07
N LEU A 261 -7.87 10.64 -5.29
CA LEU A 261 -7.82 12.10 -5.37
C LEU A 261 -8.94 12.59 -6.31
N PRO A 262 -9.91 13.38 -5.83
CA PRO A 262 -10.85 14.02 -6.74
C PRO A 262 -10.07 15.10 -7.50
N TYR A 263 -9.81 14.85 -8.78
CA TYR A 263 -9.66 15.93 -9.74
C TYR A 263 -11.06 16.24 -10.28
N GLN A 264 -11.59 17.39 -9.90
CA GLN A 264 -12.56 18.15 -10.71
C GLN A 264 -11.82 19.31 -11.38
#